data_AF-A0A0C3CID0-F1
#
_entry.id   AF-A0A0C3CID0-F1
#
_cell.length_a   1.000
_cell.length_b   1.000
_cell.length_c   1.000
_cell.angle_alpha   90.00
_cell.angle_beta   90.00
_cell.angle_gamma   90.00
#
_symmetry.space_group_name_H-M   'P 1'
#
loop_
_entity.id
_entity.type
_entity.pdbx_description
1 polymer ?
#
loop_
_entity_poly.entity_id
_entity_poly.type
_entity_poly.pdbx_seq_one_letter_code
_entity_poly.pdbx_strand_id
1 'polypeptide(L)'
;IDELEAKIHIWVDLYEEYYYQYREDRLSVCTTVVHGLLHIPENIRYCAPSWATWTFHIERMCGDFQGHLGSKSAPASNINKHVLHGAYLDQLGNRFDMSNELSEVGKKPKGALSQNETIKGSYEDYILRTPHKKKYRPDDNMRRMITDYFREITQANRNTIKARLPDNMPLWGKFHIAHSGDSVRCTMATSRKRSERNMSFVRFELIVFDEPKMIPFLTDGKDATQELTFYRTETAPIITDLATIRAVIGRVQTTGGPSTQQHWGIIDRSSALTRTTFEERDSLSDEDDDDSD
;
A
#
# COMPACT_ATOMS: atom_id res chain seq x y z
N ILE A 1 20.24 9.44 -8.30
CA ILE A 1 20.17 8.05 -8.82
C ILE A 1 21.02 7.94 -10.08
N ASP A 2 20.98 8.94 -10.95
CA ASP A 2 21.80 8.98 -12.17
C ASP A 2 23.30 8.87 -11.89
N GLU A 3 23.81 9.52 -10.82
CA GLU A 3 25.20 9.34 -10.40
C GLU A 3 25.52 7.90 -9.96
N LEU A 4 24.57 7.21 -9.31
CA LEU A 4 24.73 5.81 -8.91
C LEU A 4 24.76 4.90 -10.13
N GLU A 5 23.88 5.14 -11.09
CA GLU A 5 23.84 4.41 -12.37
C GLU A 5 25.16 4.54 -13.13
N ALA A 6 25.67 5.76 -13.30
CA ALA A 6 26.96 5.99 -13.92
C ALA A 6 28.10 5.25 -13.20
N LYS A 7 28.12 5.27 -11.86
CA LYS A 7 29.14 4.56 -11.07
C LYS A 7 29.05 3.04 -11.20
N ILE A 8 27.83 2.49 -11.26
CA ILE A 8 27.62 1.05 -11.45
C ILE A 8 28.10 0.62 -12.83
N HIS A 9 27.77 1.37 -13.89
CA HIS A 9 28.26 1.08 -15.23
C HIS A 9 29.79 1.06 -15.28
N ILE A 10 30.44 2.10 -14.77
CA ILE A 10 31.91 2.17 -14.70
C ILE A 10 32.49 0.97 -13.92
N TRP A 11 31.86 0.59 -12.81
CA TRP A 11 32.32 -0.54 -12.02
C TRP A 11 32.19 -1.88 -12.77
N VAL A 12 31.07 -2.10 -13.47
CA VAL A 12 30.85 -3.31 -14.27
C VAL A 12 31.82 -3.36 -15.45
N ASP A 13 32.06 -2.26 -16.13
CA ASP A 13 33.04 -2.18 -17.24
C ASP A 13 34.46 -2.57 -16.76
N LEU A 14 34.88 -2.04 -15.60
CA LEU A 14 36.17 -2.39 -14.99
C LEU A 14 36.21 -3.86 -14.53
N TYR A 15 35.09 -4.39 -14.02
CA TYR A 15 35.00 -5.79 -13.64
C TYR A 15 35.14 -6.71 -14.87
N GLU A 16 34.46 -6.36 -15.96
CA GLU A 16 34.54 -7.10 -17.21
C GLU A 16 35.96 -7.04 -17.80
N GLU A 17 36.63 -5.89 -17.74
CA GLU A 17 38.03 -5.75 -18.16
C GLU A 17 38.98 -6.63 -17.33
N TYR A 18 38.92 -6.55 -15.99
CA TYR A 18 39.88 -7.23 -15.13
C TYR A 18 39.63 -8.74 -14.98
N TYR A 19 38.37 -9.15 -14.87
CA TYR A 19 38.02 -10.54 -14.53
C TYR A 19 37.51 -11.32 -15.74
N TYR A 20 36.49 -10.82 -16.44
CA TYR A 20 35.92 -11.50 -17.61
C TYR A 20 36.90 -11.49 -18.78
N GLN A 21 37.66 -10.41 -18.95
CA GLN A 21 38.61 -10.16 -20.02
C GLN A 21 38.01 -10.32 -21.42
N TYR A 22 36.67 -10.23 -21.53
CA TYR A 22 35.92 -10.48 -22.76
C TYR A 22 36.21 -11.85 -23.41
N ARG A 23 36.48 -12.87 -22.59
CA ARG A 23 36.76 -14.24 -23.08
C ARG A 23 35.66 -15.20 -22.67
N GLU A 24 35.17 -15.97 -23.64
CA GLU A 24 34.06 -16.89 -23.45
C GLU A 24 34.37 -18.01 -22.44
N ASP A 25 35.64 -18.44 -22.34
CA ASP A 25 36.08 -19.44 -21.35
C ASP A 25 35.93 -18.96 -19.89
N ARG A 26 35.69 -17.66 -19.69
CA ARG A 26 35.52 -17.02 -18.38
C ARG A 26 34.10 -16.60 -18.07
N LEU A 27 33.11 -17.01 -18.85
CA LEU A 27 31.71 -16.61 -18.66
C LEU A 27 31.18 -16.90 -17.23
N SER A 28 31.76 -17.88 -16.54
CA SER A 28 31.44 -18.20 -15.14
C SER A 28 31.64 -17.04 -14.16
N VAL A 29 32.45 -16.02 -14.49
CA VAL A 29 32.62 -14.81 -13.65
C VAL A 29 31.52 -13.79 -13.85
N CYS A 30 30.78 -13.85 -14.98
CA CYS A 30 29.63 -13.00 -15.27
C CYS A 30 28.38 -13.50 -14.54
N THR A 31 28.45 -13.52 -13.22
CA THR A 31 27.36 -14.04 -12.38
C THR A 31 26.12 -13.16 -12.48
N THR A 32 24.95 -13.76 -12.23
CA THR A 32 23.68 -13.04 -12.12
C THR A 32 23.73 -11.90 -11.09
N VAL A 33 24.58 -12.01 -10.07
CA VAL A 33 24.75 -10.95 -9.06
C VAL A 33 25.38 -9.70 -9.67
N VAL A 34 26.41 -9.87 -10.51
CA VAL A 34 27.07 -8.75 -11.21
C VAL A 34 26.10 -8.09 -12.18
N HIS A 35 25.39 -8.88 -12.99
CA HIS A 35 24.35 -8.36 -13.88
C HIS A 35 23.22 -7.66 -13.11
N GLY A 36 22.85 -8.19 -11.94
CA GLY A 36 21.85 -7.61 -11.05
C GLY A 36 22.17 -6.19 -10.59
N LEU A 37 23.46 -5.81 -10.53
CA LEU A 37 23.86 -4.44 -10.16
C LEU A 37 23.36 -3.40 -11.15
N LEU A 38 23.39 -3.71 -12.45
CA LEU A 38 22.94 -2.82 -13.52
C LEU A 38 21.46 -2.45 -13.38
N HIS A 39 20.67 -3.37 -12.81
CA HIS A 39 19.23 -3.15 -12.58
C HIS A 39 18.93 -2.37 -11.31
N ILE A 40 19.90 -2.13 -10.42
CA ILE A 40 19.66 -1.43 -9.14
C ILE A 40 19.11 -0.01 -9.35
N PRO A 41 19.68 0.86 -10.20
CA PRO A 41 19.16 2.21 -10.39
C PRO A 41 17.73 2.22 -10.92
N GLU A 42 17.42 1.42 -11.94
CA GLU A 42 16.08 1.27 -12.50
C GLU A 42 15.10 0.72 -11.46
N ASN A 43 15.50 -0.32 -10.72
CA ASN A 43 14.73 -0.85 -9.61
C ASN A 43 14.49 0.21 -8.52
N ILE A 44 15.44 1.09 -8.22
CA ILE A 44 15.24 2.18 -7.26
C ILE A 44 14.28 3.23 -7.83
N ARG A 45 14.32 3.54 -9.12
CA ARG A 45 13.36 4.47 -9.74
C ARG A 45 11.94 3.90 -9.72
N TYR A 46 11.80 2.62 -10.08
CA TYR A 46 10.50 1.96 -10.18
C TYR A 46 9.92 1.55 -8.81
N CYS A 47 10.77 1.04 -7.92
CA CYS A 47 10.36 0.49 -6.64
C CYS A 47 10.73 1.38 -5.45
N ALA A 48 11.38 2.53 -5.61
CA ALA A 48 12.04 3.29 -4.54
C ALA A 48 13.26 2.54 -3.93
N PRO A 49 14.07 3.16 -3.05
CA PRO A 49 15.23 2.52 -2.47
C PRO A 49 14.90 1.17 -1.83
N SER A 50 15.74 0.16 -2.06
CA SER A 50 15.53 -1.22 -1.57
C SER A 50 15.21 -1.26 -0.07
N TRP A 51 15.92 -0.50 0.77
CA TRP A 51 15.66 -0.48 2.21
C TRP A 51 14.24 0.05 2.55
N ALA A 52 13.62 0.86 1.69
CA ALA A 52 12.27 1.39 1.88
C ALA A 52 11.18 0.42 1.39
N THR A 53 11.38 -0.19 0.22
CA THR A 53 10.32 -0.99 -0.43
C THR A 53 10.58 -2.49 -0.38
N TRP A 54 11.80 -2.92 -0.72
CA TRP A 54 12.16 -4.34 -0.72
C TRP A 54 12.05 -4.95 0.67
N THR A 55 12.51 -4.23 1.70
CA THR A 55 12.42 -4.71 3.10
C THR A 55 11.00 -5.11 3.46
N PHE A 56 9.99 -4.33 3.10
CA PHE A 56 8.59 -4.62 3.44
C PHE A 56 8.06 -5.85 2.70
N HIS A 57 8.29 -5.92 1.38
CA HIS A 57 7.88 -7.08 0.57
C HIS A 57 8.56 -8.36 1.04
N ILE A 58 9.86 -8.28 1.33
CA ILE A 58 10.63 -9.39 1.89
C ILE A 58 10.18 -9.75 3.30
N GLU A 59 9.89 -8.79 4.19
CA GLU A 59 9.37 -9.09 5.53
C GLU A 59 8.05 -9.84 5.45
N ARG A 60 7.14 -9.43 4.56
CA ARG A 60 5.86 -10.11 4.35
C ARG A 60 6.06 -11.52 3.78
N MET A 61 6.92 -11.66 2.77
CA MET A 61 7.25 -12.93 2.16
C MET A 61 7.98 -13.87 3.14
N CYS A 62 8.93 -13.37 3.91
CA CYS A 62 9.62 -14.13 4.95
C CYS A 62 8.65 -14.55 6.07
N GLY A 63 7.70 -13.70 6.45
CA GLY A 63 6.64 -14.07 7.40
C GLY A 63 5.76 -15.21 6.89
N ASP A 64 5.41 -15.17 5.60
CA ASP A 64 4.69 -16.25 4.94
C ASP A 64 5.51 -17.55 4.89
N PHE A 65 6.79 -17.47 4.50
CA PHE A 65 7.69 -18.63 4.53
C PHE A 65 7.90 -19.19 5.93
N GLN A 66 7.97 -18.34 6.96
CA GLN A 66 8.04 -18.77 8.36
C GLN A 66 6.82 -19.58 8.79
N GLY A 67 5.61 -19.19 8.34
CA GLY A 67 4.39 -19.96 8.60
C GLY A 67 4.40 -21.36 7.99
N HIS A 68 5.09 -21.53 6.86
CA HIS A 68 5.13 -22.77 6.08
C HIS A 68 6.40 -23.61 6.28
N LEU A 69 7.31 -23.18 7.16
CA LEU A 69 8.47 -23.94 7.60
C LEU A 69 8.07 -25.05 8.59
N GLY A 70 7.30 -26.04 8.11
CA GLY A 70 6.77 -27.14 8.92
C GLY A 70 7.81 -28.14 9.43
N SER A 71 9.01 -28.21 8.80
CA SER A 71 10.13 -29.02 9.27
C SER A 71 11.46 -28.27 9.22
N LYS A 72 12.21 -28.35 10.33
CA LYS A 72 13.54 -27.74 10.50
C LYS A 72 14.66 -28.53 9.81
N SER A 73 14.43 -29.80 9.46
CA SER A 73 15.45 -30.66 8.85
C SER A 73 15.53 -30.53 7.33
N ALA A 74 14.47 -30.06 6.67
CA ALA A 74 14.42 -29.87 5.21
C ALA A 74 13.73 -28.54 4.81
N PRO A 75 14.22 -27.38 5.29
CA PRO A 75 13.55 -26.09 5.11
C PRO A 75 13.40 -25.70 3.63
N ALA A 76 14.45 -25.91 2.82
CA ALA A 76 14.45 -25.55 1.41
C ALA A 76 13.41 -26.36 0.60
N SER A 77 13.28 -27.66 0.88
CA SER A 77 12.32 -28.52 0.16
C SER A 77 10.87 -28.15 0.51
N ASN A 78 10.61 -27.80 1.77
CA ASN A 78 9.27 -27.39 2.21
C ASN A 78 8.86 -26.04 1.60
N ILE A 79 9.76 -25.04 1.62
CA ILE A 79 9.48 -23.76 0.98
C ILE A 79 9.25 -23.95 -0.52
N ASN A 80 10.09 -24.74 -1.19
CA ASN A 80 9.95 -24.97 -2.63
C ASN A 80 8.61 -25.64 -2.98
N LYS A 81 8.20 -26.65 -2.22
CA LYS A 81 6.88 -27.29 -2.39
C LYS A 81 5.73 -26.33 -2.10
N HIS A 82 5.87 -25.47 -1.09
CA HIS A 82 4.84 -24.49 -0.76
C HIS A 82 4.66 -23.47 -1.88
N VAL A 83 5.74 -22.88 -2.39
CA VAL A 83 5.72 -21.96 -3.53
C VAL A 83 5.14 -22.65 -4.78
N LEU A 84 5.59 -23.88 -5.07
CA LEU A 84 5.10 -24.65 -6.23
C LEU A 84 3.60 -24.94 -6.14
N HIS A 85 3.13 -25.43 -5.00
CA HIS A 85 1.72 -25.75 -4.80
C HIS A 85 0.85 -24.48 -4.78
N GLY A 86 1.33 -23.38 -4.22
CA GLY A 86 0.67 -22.08 -4.28
C GLY A 86 0.48 -21.62 -5.74
N ALA A 87 1.53 -21.71 -6.56
CA ALA A 87 1.46 -21.35 -7.98
C ALA A 87 0.50 -22.26 -8.77
N TYR A 88 0.46 -23.57 -8.49
CA TYR A 88 -0.50 -24.47 -9.11
C TYR A 88 -1.94 -24.15 -8.73
N LEU A 89 -2.20 -23.83 -7.46
CA LEU A 89 -3.53 -23.43 -7.00
C LEU A 89 -3.98 -22.11 -7.65
N ASP A 90 -3.09 -21.12 -7.74
CA ASP A 90 -3.38 -19.86 -8.43
C ASP A 90 -3.66 -20.09 -9.92
N GLN A 91 -2.87 -20.93 -10.59
CA GLN A 91 -3.09 -21.25 -12.00
C GLN A 91 -4.44 -21.95 -12.22
N LEU A 92 -4.80 -22.90 -11.36
CA LEU A 92 -6.10 -23.59 -11.42
C LEU A 92 -7.25 -22.64 -11.09
N GLY A 93 -7.09 -21.79 -10.08
CA GLY A 93 -8.07 -20.78 -9.68
C GLY A 93 -8.33 -19.76 -10.79
N ASN A 94 -7.30 -19.35 -11.51
CA ASN A 94 -7.42 -18.43 -12.64
C ASN A 94 -7.98 -19.10 -13.90
N ARG A 95 -7.58 -20.35 -14.19
CA ARG A 95 -7.99 -21.05 -15.41
C ARG A 95 -9.45 -21.51 -15.38
N PHE A 96 -9.95 -21.86 -14.20
CA PHE A 96 -11.28 -22.45 -14.02
C PHE A 96 -12.22 -21.59 -13.19
N ASP A 97 -11.84 -20.34 -12.90
CA ASP A 97 -12.57 -19.42 -12.01
C ASP A 97 -12.88 -20.01 -10.61
N MET A 98 -12.07 -20.98 -10.16
CA MET A 98 -12.23 -21.68 -8.89
C MET A 98 -11.50 -21.00 -7.73
N SER A 99 -11.26 -19.69 -7.84
CA SER A 99 -10.48 -18.94 -6.85
C SER A 99 -11.10 -18.96 -5.45
N ASN A 100 -12.42 -19.18 -5.36
CA ASN A 100 -13.15 -19.24 -4.09
C ASN A 100 -13.05 -20.63 -3.46
N GLU A 101 -13.15 -21.68 -4.27
CA GLU A 101 -13.10 -23.09 -3.90
C GLU A 101 -11.68 -23.53 -3.52
N LEU A 102 -10.66 -22.95 -4.18
CA LEU A 102 -9.25 -23.21 -3.93
C LEU A 102 -8.64 -22.28 -2.87
N SER A 103 -9.41 -21.33 -2.32
CA SER A 103 -8.99 -20.63 -1.12
C SER A 103 -8.75 -21.68 -0.03
N GLU A 104 -7.48 -21.82 0.41
CA GLU A 104 -7.01 -22.95 1.23
C GLU A 104 -8.00 -23.35 2.34
N VAL A 105 -8.07 -24.65 2.67
CA VAL A 105 -8.81 -25.14 3.86
C VAL A 105 -8.27 -24.44 5.12
N GLY A 106 -8.96 -23.40 5.57
CA GLY A 106 -8.56 -22.54 6.69
C GLY A 106 -8.43 -21.04 6.35
N LYS A 107 -8.31 -20.69 5.07
CA LYS A 107 -8.49 -19.31 4.57
C LYS A 107 -9.96 -19.14 4.17
N LYS A 108 -10.56 -17.98 4.48
CA LYS A 108 -11.96 -17.73 4.17
C LYS A 108 -12.13 -17.50 2.66
N PRO A 109 -13.28 -17.88 2.08
CA PRO A 109 -13.63 -17.52 0.70
C PRO A 109 -13.39 -16.02 0.48
N LYS A 110 -12.83 -15.64 -0.68
CA LYS A 110 -12.62 -14.22 -1.01
C LYS A 110 -13.99 -13.51 -0.92
N GLY A 111 -14.11 -12.54 0.00
CA GLY A 111 -15.35 -11.79 0.25
C GLY A 111 -16.18 -12.23 1.46
N ALA A 112 -15.90 -13.38 2.09
CA ALA A 112 -16.62 -13.81 3.28
C ALA A 112 -16.09 -13.12 4.55
N LEU A 113 -16.94 -12.33 5.21
CA LEU A 113 -16.57 -11.61 6.45
C LEU A 113 -16.22 -12.57 7.59
N SER A 114 -15.17 -12.21 8.32
CA SER A 114 -14.81 -12.86 9.57
C SER A 114 -15.66 -12.46 10.77
N GLN A 115 -15.66 -13.28 11.83
CA GLN A 115 -16.39 -12.96 13.08
C GLN A 115 -15.97 -11.61 13.69
N ASN A 116 -14.76 -11.15 13.37
CA ASN A 116 -14.19 -9.88 13.82
C ASN A 116 -14.19 -8.79 12.74
N GLU A 117 -14.90 -9.03 11.64
CA GLU A 117 -15.03 -8.13 10.50
C GLU A 117 -16.47 -7.61 10.40
N THR A 118 -16.62 -6.35 9.99
CA THR A 118 -17.93 -5.71 9.89
C THR A 118 -17.90 -4.67 8.77
N ILE A 119 -18.87 -4.75 7.86
CA ILE A 119 -19.18 -3.70 6.90
C ILE A 119 -20.25 -2.80 7.52
N LYS A 120 -20.13 -1.48 7.36
CA LYS A 120 -21.07 -0.53 7.96
C LYS A 120 -21.58 0.47 6.92
N GLY A 121 -22.91 0.51 6.76
CA GLY A 121 -23.58 1.50 5.91
C GLY A 121 -23.17 1.37 4.44
N SER A 122 -22.96 2.51 3.78
CA SER A 122 -22.59 2.63 2.36
C SER A 122 -21.11 2.35 2.06
N TYR A 123 -20.36 1.78 3.01
CA TYR A 123 -18.92 1.51 2.87
C TYR A 123 -18.66 0.03 2.56
N GLU A 124 -19.24 -0.46 1.46
CA GLU A 124 -19.18 -1.89 1.07
C GLU A 124 -17.74 -2.37 0.87
N ASP A 125 -16.88 -1.50 0.33
CA ASP A 125 -15.47 -1.78 0.10
C ASP A 125 -14.59 -1.67 1.35
N TYR A 126 -15.11 -1.21 2.49
CA TYR A 126 -14.29 -0.98 3.70
C TYR A 126 -14.72 -1.91 4.83
N ILE A 127 -13.90 -2.94 5.04
CA ILE A 127 -14.17 -3.98 6.02
C ILE A 127 -13.46 -3.63 7.33
N LEU A 128 -14.24 -3.25 8.34
CA LEU A 128 -13.76 -2.81 9.65
C LEU A 128 -13.35 -4.00 10.52
N ARG A 129 -12.24 -3.88 11.26
CA ARG A 129 -11.61 -4.97 12.02
C ARG A 129 -11.26 -4.60 13.46
N THR A 130 -11.06 -5.62 14.28
CA THR A 130 -10.59 -5.46 15.66
C THR A 130 -9.17 -4.86 15.72
N PRO A 131 -8.84 -4.07 16.76
CA PRO A 131 -9.65 -3.80 17.96
C PRO A 131 -10.81 -2.83 17.72
N HIS A 132 -11.98 -3.11 18.30
CA HIS A 132 -13.18 -2.27 18.19
C HIS A 132 -13.59 -1.77 19.59
N LYS A 133 -13.52 -0.46 19.80
CA LYS A 133 -14.03 0.22 20.99
C LYS A 133 -15.47 0.67 20.74
N LYS A 134 -16.43 -0.13 21.20
CA LYS A 134 -17.87 0.15 21.10
C LYS A 134 -18.29 1.46 21.79
N LYS A 135 -17.62 1.80 22.88
CA LYS A 135 -17.84 3.01 23.66
C LYS A 135 -16.59 3.89 23.60
N TYR A 136 -16.62 4.92 22.76
CA TYR A 136 -15.55 5.91 22.69
C TYR A 136 -16.18 7.31 22.65
N ARG A 137 -15.69 8.18 23.53
CA ARG A 137 -16.09 9.58 23.59
C ARG A 137 -14.88 10.41 23.17
N PRO A 138 -14.93 11.09 22.01
CA PRO A 138 -13.84 11.95 21.60
C PRO A 138 -13.70 13.15 22.56
N ASP A 139 -12.47 13.61 22.73
CA ASP A 139 -12.19 14.84 23.46
C ASP A 139 -12.66 16.09 22.69
N ASP A 140 -12.62 17.25 23.34
CA ASP A 140 -13.07 18.51 22.75
C ASP A 140 -12.28 18.91 21.51
N ASN A 141 -11.00 18.52 21.45
CA ASN A 141 -10.14 18.77 20.31
C ASN A 141 -10.61 17.97 19.09
N MET A 142 -10.83 16.67 19.25
CA MET A 142 -11.35 15.77 18.22
C MET A 142 -12.74 16.20 17.78
N ARG A 143 -13.64 16.53 18.71
CA ARG A 143 -14.96 17.06 18.38
C ARG A 143 -14.90 18.35 17.57
N ARG A 144 -13.98 19.26 17.90
CA ARG A 144 -13.76 20.49 17.14
C ARG A 144 -13.32 20.18 15.71
N MET A 145 -12.35 19.27 15.55
CA MET A 145 -11.88 18.85 14.22
C MET A 145 -13.01 18.21 13.39
N ILE A 146 -13.85 17.34 14.00
CA ILE A 146 -15.02 16.74 13.34
C ILE A 146 -16.01 17.83 12.91
N THR A 147 -16.24 18.81 13.78
CA THR A 147 -17.13 19.93 13.48
C THR A 147 -16.63 20.76 12.30
N ASP A 148 -15.33 21.06 12.27
CA ASP A 148 -14.71 21.84 11.21
C ASP A 148 -14.74 21.11 9.87
N TYR A 149 -14.52 19.79 9.88
CA TYR A 149 -14.66 18.94 8.69
C TYR A 149 -16.08 18.98 8.12
N PHE A 150 -17.11 18.72 8.95
CA PHE A 150 -18.49 18.77 8.48
C PHE A 150 -18.91 20.17 8.05
N ARG A 151 -18.39 21.22 8.67
CA ARG A 151 -18.65 22.60 8.24
C ARG A 151 -18.14 22.83 6.82
N GLU A 152 -16.95 22.33 6.51
CA GLU A 152 -16.38 22.45 5.17
C GLU A 152 -17.25 21.77 4.12
N ILE A 153 -17.73 20.56 4.41
CA ILE A 153 -18.51 19.74 3.45
C ILE A 153 -19.96 20.22 3.32
N THR A 154 -20.60 20.58 4.43
CA THR A 154 -22.04 20.88 4.45
C THR A 154 -22.36 22.37 4.39
N GLN A 155 -21.34 23.24 4.54
CA GLN A 155 -21.47 24.69 4.74
C GLN A 155 -22.39 25.10 5.92
N ALA A 156 -22.80 24.14 6.76
CA ALA A 156 -23.70 24.40 7.89
C ALA A 156 -22.99 25.10 9.05
N ASN A 157 -23.77 25.78 9.89
CA ASN A 157 -23.23 26.50 11.05
C ASN A 157 -22.57 25.54 12.07
N ARG A 158 -21.36 25.89 12.55
CA ARG A 158 -20.59 25.11 13.55
C ARG A 158 -21.40 24.70 14.76
N ASN A 159 -22.23 25.59 15.32
CA ASN A 159 -23.01 25.31 16.53
C ASN A 159 -24.09 24.26 16.27
N THR A 160 -24.69 24.30 15.07
CA THR A 160 -25.70 23.31 14.65
C THR A 160 -25.08 21.94 14.48
N ILE A 161 -23.90 21.87 13.84
CA ILE A 161 -23.14 20.63 13.69
C ILE A 161 -22.74 20.08 15.06
N LYS A 162 -22.13 20.90 15.91
CA LYS A 162 -21.66 20.50 17.24
C LYS A 162 -22.79 19.92 18.10
N ALA A 163 -23.98 20.52 18.04
CA ALA A 163 -25.16 20.05 18.77
C ALA A 163 -25.70 18.70 18.26
N ARG A 164 -25.45 18.35 16.99
CA ARG A 164 -25.87 17.07 16.38
C ARG A 164 -24.83 15.96 16.50
N LEU A 165 -23.59 16.27 16.90
CA LEU A 165 -22.55 15.26 17.04
C LEU A 165 -22.88 14.31 18.21
N PRO A 166 -22.89 12.98 17.97
CA PRO A 166 -23.20 12.01 19.01
C PRO A 166 -22.12 11.97 20.09
N ASP A 167 -22.54 11.71 21.33
CA ASP A 167 -21.60 11.57 22.44
C ASP A 167 -20.73 10.32 22.37
N ASN A 168 -21.28 9.25 21.82
CA ASN A 168 -20.57 8.01 21.59
C ASN A 168 -20.26 7.85 20.11
N MET A 169 -18.96 7.76 19.78
CA MET A 169 -18.46 7.53 18.44
C MET A 169 -17.60 6.26 18.43
N PRO A 170 -18.15 5.06 18.17
CA PRO A 170 -17.38 3.82 18.20
C PRO A 170 -16.13 3.89 17.30
N LEU A 171 -15.02 3.32 17.77
CA LEU A 171 -13.72 3.41 17.10
C LEU A 171 -13.22 2.02 16.71
N TRP A 172 -12.78 1.87 15.46
CA TRP A 172 -12.09 0.68 14.96
C TRP A 172 -10.60 0.97 14.80
N GLY A 173 -9.78 0.00 15.15
CA GLY A 173 -8.33 0.12 15.12
C GLY A 173 -7.71 -0.34 13.81
N LYS A 174 -8.47 -1.09 13.01
CA LYS A 174 -8.04 -1.63 11.72
C LYS A 174 -9.21 -1.63 10.75
N PHE A 175 -8.91 -1.50 9.48
CA PHE A 175 -9.82 -1.83 8.39
C PHE A 175 -9.01 -2.35 7.21
N HIS A 176 -9.65 -3.00 6.25
CA HIS A 176 -9.02 -3.25 4.96
C HIS A 176 -9.97 -2.88 3.83
N ILE A 177 -9.38 -2.49 2.71
CA ILE A 177 -10.10 -2.24 1.47
C ILE A 177 -10.39 -3.60 0.81
N ALA A 178 -11.58 -3.78 0.28
CA ALA A 178 -12.02 -5.00 -0.39
C ALA A 178 -11.23 -5.25 -1.70
N HIS A 179 -11.55 -6.34 -2.40
CA HIS A 179 -10.97 -6.64 -3.73
C HIS A 179 -9.43 -6.67 -3.78
N SER A 180 -8.79 -7.26 -2.76
CA SER A 180 -7.32 -7.30 -2.61
C SER A 180 -6.66 -5.95 -2.31
N GLY A 181 -7.45 -4.97 -1.84
CA GLY A 181 -6.94 -3.69 -1.38
C GLY A 181 -6.15 -3.74 -0.07
N ASP A 182 -5.61 -2.59 0.31
CA ASP A 182 -4.68 -2.48 1.44
C ASP A 182 -5.35 -2.67 2.81
N SER A 183 -4.58 -3.19 3.77
CA SER A 183 -4.96 -3.23 5.19
C SER A 183 -4.37 -2.04 5.94
N VAL A 184 -5.22 -1.25 6.58
CA VAL A 184 -4.85 -0.05 7.32
C VAL A 184 -4.97 -0.28 8.83
N ARG A 185 -3.96 0.20 9.57
CA ARG A 185 -3.96 0.21 11.04
C ARG A 185 -4.01 1.64 11.55
N CYS A 186 -5.00 1.95 12.35
CA CYS A 186 -5.13 3.25 13.00
C CYS A 186 -4.21 3.36 14.22
N THR A 187 -3.95 4.59 14.69
CA THR A 187 -3.11 4.88 15.87
C THR A 187 -3.52 4.11 17.12
N MET A 188 -4.80 3.76 17.25
CA MET A 188 -5.28 2.94 18.37
C MET A 188 -4.70 1.51 18.37
N ALA A 189 -4.37 0.97 17.19
CA ALA A 189 -3.88 -0.40 17.03
C ALA A 189 -2.37 -0.48 16.78
N THR A 190 -1.66 0.66 16.69
CA THR A 190 -0.21 0.69 16.52
C THR A 190 0.52 0.71 17.87
N SER A 191 1.61 -0.06 17.95
CA SER A 191 2.54 0.01 19.07
C SER A 191 3.35 1.30 18.96
N ARG A 192 3.56 2.05 20.06
CA ARG A 192 4.32 3.31 20.07
C ARG A 192 5.84 3.14 19.91
N LYS A 193 6.32 2.08 19.26
CA LYS A 193 7.76 1.88 19.05
C LYS A 193 8.27 2.95 18.07
N ARG A 194 9.33 3.64 18.49
CA ARG A 194 9.85 4.88 17.88
C ARG A 194 10.55 4.67 16.52
N SER A 195 10.78 3.42 16.10
CA SER A 195 11.61 3.07 14.94
C SER A 195 10.93 2.04 14.03
N GLU A 196 9.65 2.23 13.73
CA GLU A 196 8.96 1.39 12.75
C GLU A 196 8.90 2.15 11.42
N ARG A 197 9.56 1.60 10.38
CA ARG A 197 9.26 1.97 8.98
C ARG A 197 7.80 1.60 8.76
N ASN A 198 6.93 2.57 8.51
CA ASN A 198 5.48 2.33 8.52
C ASN A 198 4.77 2.76 7.23
N MET A 199 4.13 1.80 6.58
CA MET A 199 3.11 2.01 5.54
C MET A 199 1.76 2.27 6.22
N SER A 200 1.68 3.27 7.09
CA SER A 200 0.47 3.60 7.86
C SER A 200 -0.20 4.89 7.39
N PHE A 201 0.33 5.50 6.33
CA PHE A 201 -0.19 6.74 5.79
C PHE A 201 -1.14 6.43 4.66
N VAL A 202 -2.19 7.24 4.55
CA VAL A 202 -3.18 7.10 3.50
C VAL A 202 -3.16 8.36 2.65
N ARG A 203 -3.15 8.18 1.32
CA ARG A 203 -3.55 9.26 0.41
C ARG A 203 -5.06 9.29 0.39
N PHE A 204 -5.63 10.47 0.56
CA PHE A 204 -7.04 10.70 0.33
C PHE A 204 -7.25 11.93 -0.54
N GLU A 205 -8.32 11.91 -1.32
CA GLU A 205 -8.73 13.01 -2.19
C GLU A 205 -10.10 13.49 -1.69
N LEU A 206 -10.11 14.67 -1.05
CA LEU A 206 -11.36 15.30 -0.67
C LEU A 206 -11.79 16.24 -1.79
N ILE A 207 -12.86 15.87 -2.49
CA ILE A 207 -13.52 16.75 -3.46
C ILE A 207 -14.56 17.55 -2.69
N VAL A 208 -14.39 18.87 -2.64
CA VAL A 208 -15.33 19.79 -1.99
C VAL A 208 -15.75 20.82 -3.03
N PHE A 209 -17.04 20.83 -3.39
CA PHE A 209 -17.60 21.74 -4.41
C PHE A 209 -16.81 21.73 -5.73
N ASP A 210 -16.53 20.55 -6.27
CA ASP A 210 -15.82 20.32 -7.53
C ASP A 210 -14.36 20.84 -7.60
N GLU A 211 -13.79 21.28 -6.48
CA GLU A 211 -12.37 21.57 -6.37
C GLU A 211 -11.63 20.44 -5.62
N PRO A 212 -10.60 19.82 -6.22
CA PRO A 212 -9.79 18.83 -5.54
C PRO A 212 -8.88 19.52 -4.52
N LYS A 213 -9.17 19.33 -3.23
CA LYS A 213 -8.32 19.83 -2.15
C LYS A 213 -7.38 18.71 -1.72
N MET A 214 -6.30 18.50 -2.49
CA MET A 214 -5.07 17.94 -1.92
C MET A 214 -4.44 19.07 -1.08
N ILE A 215 -3.93 18.92 0.14
CA ILE A 215 -2.87 18.00 0.59
C ILE A 215 -2.92 17.99 2.16
N PRO A 216 -2.68 16.85 2.85
CA PRO A 216 -2.51 16.76 4.33
C PRO A 216 -1.21 17.37 4.87
N PHE A 217 -0.39 17.93 4.00
CA PHE A 217 1.02 18.14 4.19
C PHE A 217 1.36 19.49 3.56
N LEU A 218 2.22 20.25 4.22
CA LEU A 218 2.86 21.38 3.57
C LEU A 218 3.93 20.83 2.62
N THR A 219 3.51 20.29 1.47
CA THR A 219 4.40 19.80 0.40
C THR A 219 4.75 20.91 -0.59
N ASP A 220 4.46 22.17 -0.24
CA ASP A 220 4.67 23.34 -1.10
C ASP A 220 4.01 23.18 -2.49
N GLY A 221 2.89 22.45 -2.56
CA GLY A 221 2.13 22.21 -3.80
C GLY A 221 2.62 21.04 -4.65
N LYS A 222 3.61 20.27 -4.17
CA LYS A 222 4.19 19.15 -4.92
C LYS A 222 3.36 17.89 -4.85
N ASP A 223 3.31 17.17 -5.97
CA ASP A 223 2.64 15.87 -6.11
C ASP A 223 3.66 14.73 -5.91
N ALA A 224 3.49 14.01 -4.79
CA ALA A 224 4.35 12.89 -4.43
C ALA A 224 4.26 11.69 -5.39
N THR A 225 3.26 11.66 -6.28
CA THR A 225 3.13 10.63 -7.32
C THR A 225 4.00 10.90 -8.54
N GLN A 226 4.45 12.15 -8.73
CA GLN A 226 5.21 12.60 -9.90
C GLN A 226 6.64 12.98 -9.55
N GLU A 227 6.87 13.52 -8.35
CA GLU A 227 8.18 13.98 -7.94
C GLU A 227 8.51 13.64 -6.49
N LEU A 228 9.81 13.64 -6.19
CA LEU A 228 10.33 13.44 -4.84
C LEU A 228 9.83 14.57 -3.93
N THR A 229 8.89 14.22 -3.06
CA THR A 229 8.17 15.18 -2.24
C THR A 229 8.50 14.99 -0.76
N PHE A 230 8.77 16.11 -0.08
CA PHE A 230 9.07 16.14 1.35
C PHE A 230 8.08 17.02 2.09
N TYR A 231 7.87 16.71 3.36
CA TYR A 231 7.13 17.58 4.27
C TYR A 231 7.83 17.66 5.63
N ARG A 232 7.61 18.76 6.34
CA ARG A 232 8.21 19.05 7.65
C ARG A 232 7.23 18.84 8.80
N THR A 233 6.00 19.27 8.59
CA THR A 233 4.96 19.33 9.60
C THR A 233 3.72 18.60 9.10
N GLU A 234 3.22 17.68 9.91
CA GLU A 234 1.85 17.18 9.77
C GLU A 234 0.91 18.30 10.24
N THR A 235 -0.02 18.72 9.39
CA THR A 235 -0.92 19.84 9.73
C THR A 235 -2.03 19.43 10.71
N ALA A 236 -2.38 18.14 10.81
CA ALA A 236 -3.17 17.51 11.90
C ALA A 236 -3.44 16.02 11.59
N PRO A 237 -3.88 15.19 12.57
CA PRO A 237 -4.63 13.98 12.25
C PRO A 237 -5.95 14.37 11.60
N ILE A 238 -6.10 14.03 10.31
CA ILE A 238 -7.28 14.40 9.53
C ILE A 238 -8.38 13.37 9.78
N ILE A 239 -9.59 13.88 10.00
CA ILE A 239 -10.80 13.07 9.93
C ILE A 239 -11.11 12.91 8.45
N THR A 240 -10.86 11.71 7.95
CA THR A 240 -10.99 11.37 6.54
C THR A 240 -12.18 10.43 6.40
N ASP A 241 -13.12 10.78 5.52
CA ASP A 241 -14.14 9.84 5.06
C ASP A 241 -13.44 8.65 4.39
N LEU A 242 -13.75 7.42 4.80
CA LEU A 242 -13.07 6.23 4.27
C LEU A 242 -13.15 6.18 2.74
N ALA A 243 -14.26 6.62 2.13
CA ALA A 243 -14.45 6.64 0.68
C ALA A 243 -13.49 7.59 -0.06
N THR A 244 -12.92 8.56 0.66
CA THR A 244 -11.90 9.48 0.10
C THR A 244 -10.51 8.86 0.10
N ILE A 245 -10.29 7.76 0.83
CA ILE A 245 -9.00 7.06 0.88
C ILE A 245 -8.77 6.34 -0.45
N ARG A 246 -7.68 6.70 -1.13
CA ARG A 246 -7.31 6.16 -2.43
C ARG A 246 -6.27 5.04 -2.36
N ALA A 247 -5.29 5.16 -1.46
CA ALA A 247 -4.19 4.20 -1.35
C ALA A 247 -3.45 4.36 -0.02
N VAL A 248 -2.77 3.30 0.41
CA VAL A 248 -1.74 3.41 1.46
C VAL A 248 -0.43 3.87 0.84
N ILE A 249 0.17 4.90 1.42
CA ILE A 249 1.46 5.47 1.01
C ILE A 249 2.50 5.27 2.10
N GLY A 250 3.76 5.20 1.68
CA GLY A 250 4.90 5.11 2.57
C GLY A 250 5.43 6.48 2.95
N ARG A 251 6.18 6.52 4.05
CA ARG A 251 7.02 7.68 4.38
C ARG A 251 8.35 7.23 4.95
N VAL A 252 9.37 8.05 4.76
CA VAL A 252 10.70 7.88 5.35
C VAL A 252 11.10 9.12 6.11
N GLN A 253 11.62 8.94 7.32
CA GLN A 253 12.32 10.01 8.02
C GLN A 253 13.74 10.13 7.46
N THR A 254 14.11 11.31 6.97
CA THR A 254 15.49 11.58 6.58
C THR A 254 16.35 11.67 7.84
N THR A 255 17.47 10.95 7.87
CA THR A 255 18.51 11.15 8.89
C THR A 255 19.24 12.43 8.54
N GLY A 256 18.76 13.56 9.08
CA GLY A 256 19.53 14.80 9.06
C GLY A 256 20.87 14.60 9.75
N GLY A 257 21.95 15.12 9.15
CA GLY A 257 23.22 15.30 9.85
C GLY A 257 23.07 16.34 10.98
N PRO A 258 24.14 16.59 11.76
CA PRO A 258 24.08 17.48 12.93
C PRO A 258 23.55 18.91 12.64
N SER A 259 23.59 19.35 11.37
CA SER A 259 23.16 20.67 10.90
C SER A 259 21.88 20.67 10.06
N THR A 260 21.30 19.52 9.73
CA THR A 260 20.09 19.41 8.89
C THR A 260 18.89 19.01 9.74
N GLN A 261 17.88 19.87 9.76
CA GLN A 261 16.58 19.56 10.38
C GLN A 261 15.98 18.30 9.76
N GLN A 262 15.25 17.50 10.54
CA GLN A 262 14.61 16.27 10.06
C GLN A 262 13.46 16.61 9.09
N HIS A 263 13.37 15.86 8.00
CA HIS A 263 12.26 15.93 7.04
C HIS A 263 11.66 14.54 6.82
N TRP A 264 10.42 14.49 6.35
CA TRP A 264 9.79 13.25 5.93
C TRP A 264 9.65 13.23 4.41
N GLY A 265 10.20 12.21 3.76
CA GLY A 265 9.96 11.92 2.35
C GLY A 265 8.71 11.06 2.18
N ILE A 266 7.86 11.41 1.22
CA ILE A 266 6.68 10.61 0.86
C ILE A 266 7.08 9.57 -0.20
N ILE A 267 6.59 8.35 -0.04
CA ILE A 267 6.74 7.25 -1.01
C ILE A 267 5.34 6.89 -1.48
N ASP A 268 4.86 7.56 -2.51
CA ASP A 268 3.58 7.28 -3.15
C ASP A 268 3.82 6.47 -4.44
N ARG A 269 3.28 5.24 -4.48
CA ARG A 269 3.42 4.32 -5.63
C ARG A 269 2.12 4.13 -6.39
N SER A 270 1.10 4.92 -6.08
CA SER A 270 -0.23 4.80 -6.69
C SER A 270 -0.28 5.29 -8.14
N SER A 271 0.78 5.92 -8.66
CA SER A 271 0.93 6.26 -10.08
C SER A 271 1.57 5.15 -10.92
N ALA A 272 2.38 4.27 -10.32
CA ALA A 272 3.15 3.25 -11.04
C ALA A 272 2.45 1.87 -11.11
N LEU A 273 1.47 1.64 -10.23
CA LEU A 273 0.64 0.43 -10.24
C LEU A 273 -0.72 0.81 -10.84
N THR A 274 -0.95 0.34 -12.07
CA THR A 274 -2.24 0.14 -12.73
C THR A 274 -3.43 0.60 -11.89
N ARG A 275 -3.93 1.82 -12.11
CA ARG A 275 -5.30 2.16 -11.72
C ARG A 275 -6.20 1.28 -12.60
N THR A 276 -6.77 0.22 -12.06
CA THR A 276 -7.95 -0.40 -12.68
C THR A 276 -9.09 0.61 -12.58
N THR A 277 -9.15 1.53 -13.53
CA THR A 277 -10.39 2.23 -13.84
C THR A 277 -11.26 1.22 -14.57
N PHE A 278 -12.32 0.78 -13.91
CA PHE A 278 -13.37 0.03 -14.59
C PHE A 278 -14.11 1.05 -15.45
N GLU A 279 -13.81 1.08 -16.74
CA GLU A 279 -14.73 1.67 -17.70
C GLU A 279 -16.01 0.82 -17.65
N GLU A 280 -17.15 1.49 -17.47
CA GLU A 280 -18.44 0.85 -17.70
C GLU A 280 -18.37 0.26 -19.11
N ARG A 281 -18.52 -1.06 -19.22
CA ARG A 281 -18.72 -1.66 -20.53
C ARG A 281 -20.02 -1.06 -21.05
N ASP A 282 -19.90 -0.13 -21.99
CA ASP A 282 -21.01 0.22 -22.85
C ASP A 282 -21.63 -1.09 -23.29
N SER A 283 -22.91 -1.25 -22.96
CA SER A 283 -23.73 -2.36 -23.38
C SER A 283 -23.65 -2.43 -24.89
N LEU A 284 -22.77 -3.30 -25.40
CA LEU A 284 -22.87 -3.79 -26.76
C LEU A 284 -24.26 -4.40 -26.85
N SER A 285 -25.16 -3.68 -27.52
CA SER A 285 -26.39 -4.24 -28.00
C SER A 285 -26.00 -5.39 -28.92
N ASP A 286 -26.16 -6.61 -28.43
CA ASP A 286 -26.21 -7.78 -29.28
C ASP A 286 -27.42 -7.57 -30.21
N GLU A 287 -27.15 -7.11 -31.43
CA GLU A 287 -28.10 -7.26 -32.52
C GLU A 287 -28.15 -8.76 -32.82
N ASP A 288 -29.22 -9.40 -32.35
CA ASP A 288 -29.61 -10.75 -32.75
C ASP A 288 -29.82 -10.76 -34.27
N ASP A 289 -28.87 -11.34 -35.01
CA ASP A 289 -29.10 -11.78 -36.38
C ASP A 289 -30.06 -12.98 -36.35
N ASP A 290 -31.32 -12.65 -36.62
CA ASP A 290 -32.46 -13.54 -36.77
C ASP A 290 -32.37 -14.28 -38.12
N ASP A 291 -31.63 -15.38 -38.17
CA ASP A 291 -31.67 -16.30 -39.32
C ASP A 291 -32.93 -17.18 -39.22
N SER A 292 -33.99 -16.74 -39.91
CA SER A 292 -35.18 -17.55 -40.21
C SER A 292 -35.02 -18.28 -41.55
N ASP A 293 -35.15 -19.61 -41.52
CA ASP A 293 -35.42 -20.59 -42.59
C ASP A 293 -34.59 -20.58 -43.90
#